data_AF-A0A945UE48-F1
#
_entry.id   AF-A0A945UE48-F1
#
_cell.length_a   1.000
_cell.length_b   1.000
_cell.length_c   1.000
_cell.angle_alpha   90.00
_cell.angle_beta   90.00
_cell.angle_gamma   90.00
#
_symmetry.space_group_name_H-M   'P 1'
#
loop_
_entity.id
_entity.type
_entity.pdbx_description
1 polymer ?
#
loop_
_entity_poly.entity_id
_entity_poly.type
_entity_poly.pdbx_seq_one_letter_code
_entity_poly.pdbx_strand_id
1 'polypeptide(L)'
;MKVWYQRLCVFACLLALVVVVMGAWVRLSDAGLGCPDWPGCYGSIVVPSTDLAIDAAEEAFPERPLEAQKAWREMIHRYAASVLGFSIMLLAALAIFNRKDPGQAVKVPVLLFFLVCFQGLLGMWTVTLLLKPLIVMAHLLGGLSTLGLLFWCICENRWPASGRKTAAPIAAILALVVLMCQIALGGWTSSNYAALACPDLPTCQGQWWPDQVDFSEGFVMWRGLGVNYEFGILEAPARVAIHYTHRLGALIAFLVIVFAAHKYLRAGLFRRVSAASMLVLAAVITQISLGIATVWFGLPLLVATGHNMVAALLLLAVINLNHAVLRAPAGKQ
;
A
#
# COMPACT_ATOMS: atom_id res chain seq x y z
N MET A 1 7.15 -27.10 14.71
CA MET A 1 6.96 -26.36 13.44
C MET A 1 5.92 -25.24 13.52
N LYS A 2 4.73 -25.48 14.10
CA LYS A 2 3.65 -24.47 14.21
C LYS A 2 4.08 -23.13 14.83
N VAL A 3 4.83 -23.14 15.94
CA VAL A 3 5.34 -21.92 16.59
C VAL A 3 6.28 -21.13 15.69
N TRP A 4 7.21 -21.81 15.02
CA TRP A 4 8.16 -21.18 14.08
C TRP A 4 7.44 -20.56 12.88
N TYR A 5 6.45 -21.26 12.31
CA TYR A 5 5.61 -20.75 11.24
C TYR A 5 4.87 -19.47 11.64
N GLN A 6 4.27 -19.46 12.84
CA GLN A 6 3.57 -18.28 13.36
C GLN A 6 4.51 -17.09 13.59
N ARG A 7 5.69 -17.33 14.19
CA ARG A 7 6.70 -16.28 14.40
C ARG A 7 7.19 -15.70 13.09
N LEU A 8 7.46 -16.55 12.09
CA LEU A 8 7.87 -16.12 10.76
C LEU A 8 6.77 -15.32 10.05
N CYS A 9 5.50 -15.71 10.23
CA CYS A 9 4.37 -14.97 9.66
C CYS A 9 4.22 -13.57 10.27
N VAL A 10 4.39 -13.45 11.60
CA VAL A 10 4.42 -12.14 12.28
C VAL A 10 5.61 -11.30 11.81
N PHE A 11 6.80 -11.89 11.76
CA PHE A 11 7.99 -11.22 11.25
C PHE A 11 7.79 -10.69 9.82
N ALA A 12 7.33 -11.55 8.91
CA ALA A 12 7.07 -11.17 7.53
C ALA A 12 5.98 -10.09 7.42
N CYS A 13 4.94 -10.14 8.26
CA CYS A 13 3.90 -9.11 8.28
C CYS A 13 4.43 -7.75 8.74
N LEU A 14 5.26 -7.71 9.78
CA LEU A 14 5.91 -6.49 10.27
C LEU A 14 6.89 -5.93 9.23
N LEU A 15 7.70 -6.81 8.63
CA LEU A 15 8.61 -6.43 7.56
C LEU A 15 7.85 -5.92 6.33
N ALA A 16 6.73 -6.53 5.94
CA ALA A 16 5.89 -6.04 4.85
C ALA A 16 5.33 -4.65 5.13
N LEU A 17 4.92 -4.35 6.37
CA LEU A 17 4.51 -3.00 6.76
C LEU A 17 5.66 -2.01 6.59
N VAL A 18 6.87 -2.36 7.07
CA VAL A 18 8.07 -1.53 6.89
C VAL A 18 8.39 -1.30 5.41
N VAL A 19 8.36 -2.36 4.59
CA VAL A 19 8.63 -2.28 3.15
C VAL A 19 7.63 -1.37 2.45
N VAL A 20 6.33 -1.46 2.76
CA VAL A 20 5.30 -0.58 2.19
C VAL A 20 5.53 0.89 2.57
N VAL A 21 5.85 1.16 3.85
CA VAL A 21 6.12 2.53 4.31
C VAL A 21 7.40 3.09 3.69
N MET A 22 8.45 2.27 3.60
CA MET A 22 9.69 2.63 2.90
C MET A 22 9.45 2.88 1.42
N GLY A 23 8.60 2.09 0.74
CA GLY A 23 8.25 2.33 -0.66
C GLY A 23 7.56 3.67 -0.87
N ALA A 24 6.64 4.04 0.04
CA ALA A 24 6.03 5.37 0.04
C ALA A 24 7.08 6.48 0.28
N TRP A 25 8.02 6.26 1.19
CA TRP A 25 9.13 7.20 1.43
C TRP A 25 10.02 7.38 0.20
N VAL A 26 10.44 6.28 -0.45
CA VAL A 26 11.24 6.30 -1.69
C VAL A 26 10.52 7.11 -2.76
N ARG A 27 9.21 6.88 -2.93
CA ARG A 27 8.39 7.62 -3.88
C ARG A 27 8.30 9.11 -3.52
N LEU A 28 7.95 9.45 -2.28
CA LEU A 28 7.72 10.83 -1.83
C LEU A 28 9.01 11.66 -1.68
N SER A 29 10.17 11.00 -1.63
CA SER A 29 11.50 11.64 -1.62
C SER A 29 12.18 11.63 -2.99
N ASP A 30 11.38 11.42 -4.05
CA ASP A 30 11.78 11.37 -5.46
C ASP A 30 13.01 10.49 -5.72
N ALA A 31 13.06 9.35 -5.03
CA ALA A 31 14.14 8.36 -5.13
C ALA A 31 13.72 7.11 -5.91
N GLY A 32 12.57 7.12 -6.58
CA GLY A 32 12.05 5.96 -7.31
C GLY A 32 12.80 5.62 -8.62
N LEU A 33 13.69 6.51 -9.07
CA LEU A 33 14.64 6.32 -10.17
C LEU A 33 16.05 6.71 -9.71
N GLY A 34 16.38 6.45 -8.45
CA GLY A 34 17.70 6.70 -7.89
C GLY A 34 18.76 5.73 -8.42
N CYS A 35 18.34 4.56 -8.90
CA CYS A 35 19.16 3.60 -9.62
C CYS A 35 18.63 3.42 -11.05
N PRO A 36 19.47 3.56 -12.09
CA PRO A 36 19.03 3.47 -13.49
C PRO A 36 18.73 2.04 -13.96
N ASP A 37 19.18 1.04 -13.20
CA ASP A 37 19.13 -0.38 -13.53
C ASP A 37 18.48 -1.22 -12.41
N TRP A 38 18.25 -2.50 -12.72
CA TRP A 38 17.73 -3.49 -11.80
C TRP A 38 18.34 -4.86 -12.14
N PRO A 39 18.71 -5.71 -11.15
CA PRO A 39 18.49 -5.58 -9.70
C PRO A 39 19.52 -4.72 -8.97
N GLY A 40 20.62 -4.36 -9.64
CA GLY A 40 21.69 -3.52 -9.10
C GLY A 40 21.38 -2.02 -9.12
N CYS A 41 22.40 -1.23 -8.82
CA CYS A 41 22.43 0.22 -8.90
C CYS A 41 23.76 0.63 -9.55
N TYR A 42 23.69 1.23 -10.73
CA TYR A 42 24.84 1.57 -11.56
C TYR A 42 25.73 0.35 -11.85
N GLY A 43 25.11 -0.80 -12.17
CA GLY A 43 25.83 -2.04 -12.49
C GLY A 43 26.42 -2.80 -11.30
N SER A 44 26.23 -2.29 -10.08
CA SER A 44 26.73 -2.90 -8.83
C SER A 44 25.57 -3.31 -7.90
N ILE A 45 25.77 -4.33 -7.06
CA ILE A 45 24.76 -4.68 -6.05
C ILE A 45 24.75 -3.69 -4.87
N VAL A 46 25.78 -2.84 -4.74
CA VAL A 46 25.91 -1.79 -3.71
C VAL A 46 26.11 -0.46 -4.41
N VAL A 47 25.50 0.62 -3.90
CA VAL A 47 25.64 1.97 -4.46
C VAL A 47 27.13 2.34 -4.53
N PRO A 48 27.65 2.76 -5.70
CA PRO A 48 29.04 3.21 -5.83
C PRO A 48 29.37 4.32 -4.82
N SER A 49 30.55 4.22 -4.21
CA SER A 49 30.97 5.16 -3.16
C SER A 49 32.44 5.57 -3.21
N THR A 50 33.25 4.96 -4.07
CA THR A 50 34.65 5.35 -4.30
C THR A 50 34.73 6.19 -5.57
N ASP A 51 35.64 7.16 -5.63
CA ASP A 51 35.78 8.06 -6.77
C ASP A 51 35.85 7.29 -8.11
N LEU A 52 36.69 6.26 -8.19
CA LEU A 52 36.79 5.39 -9.37
C LEU A 52 35.46 4.71 -9.76
N ALA A 53 34.66 4.28 -8.77
CA ALA A 53 33.39 3.62 -9.04
C ALA A 53 32.29 4.63 -9.40
N ILE A 54 32.38 5.86 -8.88
CA ILE A 54 31.49 6.97 -9.24
C ILE A 54 31.79 7.40 -10.67
N ASP A 55 33.06 7.59 -11.03
CA ASP A 55 33.49 7.94 -12.39
C ASP A 55 33.01 6.89 -13.40
N ALA A 56 33.23 5.60 -13.11
CA ALA A 56 32.75 4.51 -13.95
C ALA A 56 31.22 4.44 -14.07
N ALA A 57 30.51 4.78 -12.98
CA ALA A 57 29.04 4.83 -12.97
C ALA A 57 28.50 6.00 -13.82
N GLU A 58 29.12 7.18 -13.72
CA GLU A 58 28.75 8.35 -14.51
C GLU A 58 29.09 8.17 -15.99
N GLU A 59 30.19 7.50 -16.32
CA GLU A 59 30.54 7.14 -17.70
C GLU A 59 29.55 6.13 -18.29
N ALA A 60 29.13 5.13 -17.51
CA ALA A 60 28.18 4.10 -17.97
C ALA A 60 26.74 4.64 -18.10
N PHE A 61 26.36 5.64 -17.30
CA PHE A 61 25.00 6.19 -17.24
C PHE A 61 25.01 7.74 -17.33
N PRO A 62 25.44 8.33 -18.47
CA PRO A 62 25.66 9.77 -18.59
C PRO A 62 24.38 10.61 -18.43
N GLU A 63 23.23 10.04 -18.79
CA GLU A 63 21.92 10.69 -18.68
C GLU A 63 21.38 10.70 -17.23
N ARG A 64 22.02 9.98 -16.31
CA ARG A 64 21.56 9.79 -14.92
C ARG A 64 22.74 9.87 -13.93
N PRO A 65 23.28 11.08 -13.66
CA PRO A 65 24.35 11.26 -12.68
C PRO A 65 24.01 10.67 -11.30
N LEU A 66 25.02 10.17 -10.59
CA LEU A 66 24.80 9.46 -9.33
C LEU A 66 24.37 10.40 -8.21
N GLU A 67 23.09 10.33 -7.85
CA GLU A 67 22.57 10.94 -6.62
C GLU A 67 22.60 9.91 -5.48
N ALA A 68 23.75 9.78 -4.81
CA ALA A 68 24.01 8.73 -3.82
C ALA A 68 22.88 8.56 -2.77
N GLN A 69 22.30 9.67 -2.28
CA GLN A 69 21.21 9.59 -1.31
C GLN A 69 19.92 8.97 -1.87
N LYS A 70 19.56 9.25 -3.12
CA LYS A 70 18.40 8.64 -3.79
C LYS A 70 18.66 7.16 -4.08
N ALA A 71 19.83 6.87 -4.63
CA ALA A 71 20.29 5.50 -4.89
C ALA A 71 20.23 4.62 -3.64
N TRP A 72 20.73 5.11 -2.49
CA TRP A 72 20.67 4.38 -1.23
C TRP A 72 19.24 4.17 -0.72
N ARG A 73 18.37 5.20 -0.81
CA ARG A 73 16.96 5.04 -0.42
C ARG A 73 16.28 3.92 -1.21
N GLU A 74 16.53 3.87 -2.52
CA GLU A 74 15.99 2.83 -3.38
C GLU A 74 16.58 1.45 -3.07
N MET A 75 17.90 1.32 -2.95
CA MET A 75 18.56 0.03 -2.69
C MET A 75 18.19 -0.56 -1.33
N ILE A 76 18.10 0.25 -0.27
CA ILE A 76 17.69 -0.23 1.05
C ILE A 76 16.26 -0.80 0.98
N HIS A 77 15.36 -0.16 0.21
CA HIS A 77 14.02 -0.70 -0.03
C HIS A 77 14.07 -2.04 -0.81
N ARG A 78 14.90 -2.16 -1.86
CA ARG A 78 15.08 -3.41 -2.63
C ARG A 78 15.62 -4.55 -1.76
N TYR A 79 16.56 -4.29 -0.86
CA TYR A 79 17.06 -5.31 0.07
C TYR A 79 15.99 -5.74 1.07
N ALA A 80 15.24 -4.81 1.67
CA ALA A 80 14.16 -5.13 2.58
C ALA A 80 13.06 -5.96 1.90
N ALA A 81 12.71 -5.61 0.65
CA ALA A 81 11.78 -6.38 -0.18
C ALA A 81 12.32 -7.79 -0.50
N SER A 82 13.62 -7.94 -0.76
CA SER A 82 14.25 -9.24 -0.97
C SER A 82 14.17 -10.13 0.28
N VAL A 83 14.47 -9.59 1.48
CA VAL A 83 14.34 -10.31 2.75
C VAL A 83 12.89 -10.74 3.00
N LEU A 84 11.92 -9.89 2.65
CA LEU A 84 10.50 -10.23 2.70
C LEU A 84 10.17 -11.39 1.74
N GLY A 85 10.66 -11.33 0.50
CA GLY A 85 10.50 -12.39 -0.51
C GLY A 85 11.02 -13.74 -0.02
N PHE A 86 12.25 -13.77 0.51
CA PHE A 86 12.82 -14.98 1.11
C PHE A 86 12.01 -15.48 2.31
N SER A 87 11.50 -14.59 3.15
CA SER A 87 10.66 -14.95 4.31
C SER A 87 9.34 -15.60 3.85
N ILE A 88 8.71 -15.07 2.81
CA ILE A 88 7.48 -15.62 2.22
C ILE A 88 7.75 -16.96 1.52
N MET A 89 8.87 -17.09 0.81
CA MET A 89 9.29 -18.36 0.21
C MET A 89 9.46 -19.44 1.28
N LEU A 90 10.12 -19.12 2.40
CA LEU A 90 10.26 -20.02 3.54
C LEU A 90 8.90 -20.37 4.17
N LEU A 91 7.98 -19.40 4.30
CA LEU A 91 6.62 -19.67 4.77
C LEU A 91 5.88 -20.66 3.85
N ALA A 92 5.97 -20.48 2.53
CA ALA A 92 5.34 -21.37 1.57
C ALA A 92 5.94 -22.78 1.63
N ALA A 93 7.26 -22.91 1.72
CA ALA A 93 7.94 -24.18 1.87
C ALA A 93 7.52 -24.91 3.16
N LEU A 94 7.54 -24.22 4.30
CA LEU A 94 7.09 -24.78 5.58
C LEU A 94 5.62 -25.21 5.54
N ALA A 95 4.75 -24.42 4.91
CA ALA A 95 3.34 -24.76 4.75
C ALA A 95 3.13 -26.02 3.91
N ILE A 96 3.88 -26.17 2.80
CA ILE A 96 3.82 -27.36 1.94
C ILE A 96 4.37 -28.59 2.66
N PHE A 97 5.51 -28.48 3.36
CA PHE A 97 6.09 -29.61 4.10
C PHE A 97 5.19 -30.06 5.25
N ASN A 98 4.49 -29.13 5.91
CA ASN A 98 3.55 -29.44 6.99
C ASN A 98 2.12 -29.74 6.51
N ARG A 99 1.87 -29.91 5.20
CA ARG A 99 0.51 -30.05 4.63
C ARG A 99 -0.31 -31.24 5.15
N LYS A 100 0.34 -32.20 5.82
CA LYS A 100 -0.34 -33.34 6.45
C LYS A 100 -1.08 -32.94 7.73
N ASP A 101 -0.72 -31.82 8.36
CA ASP A 101 -1.45 -31.25 9.49
C ASP A 101 -2.73 -30.55 8.98
N PRO A 102 -3.94 -31.02 9.37
CA PRO A 102 -5.20 -30.40 8.95
C PRO A 102 -5.34 -28.92 9.32
N GLY A 103 -4.62 -28.47 10.35
CA GLY A 103 -4.61 -27.07 10.78
C GLY A 103 -3.65 -26.17 10.00
N GLN A 104 -2.84 -26.73 9.08
CA GLN A 104 -1.87 -25.95 8.30
C GLN A 104 -2.53 -25.29 7.09
N ALA A 105 -2.54 -23.96 7.06
CA ALA A 105 -2.91 -23.22 5.85
C ALA A 105 -1.82 -23.40 4.78
N VAL A 106 -2.19 -23.93 3.60
CA VAL A 106 -1.29 -24.10 2.45
C VAL A 106 -1.59 -23.11 1.32
N LYS A 107 -2.88 -22.86 1.06
CA LYS A 107 -3.33 -22.03 -0.07
C LYS A 107 -2.82 -20.59 0.01
N VAL A 108 -2.95 -19.95 1.18
CA VAL A 108 -2.57 -18.54 1.35
C VAL A 108 -1.04 -18.34 1.26
N PRO A 109 -0.18 -19.16 1.90
CA PRO A 109 1.27 -19.05 1.71
C PRO A 109 1.74 -19.26 0.27
N VAL A 110 1.14 -20.21 -0.45
CA VAL A 110 1.47 -20.43 -1.86
C VAL A 110 1.03 -19.24 -2.74
N LEU A 111 -0.16 -18.69 -2.49
CA LEU A 111 -0.60 -17.45 -3.16
C LEU A 111 0.34 -16.28 -2.86
N LEU A 112 0.76 -16.12 -1.60
CA LEU A 112 1.73 -15.10 -1.19
C LEU A 112 3.06 -15.23 -1.92
N PHE A 113 3.54 -16.46 -2.15
CA PHE A 113 4.76 -16.70 -2.93
C PHE A 113 4.63 -16.18 -4.37
N PHE A 114 3.56 -16.57 -5.09
CA PHE A 114 3.35 -16.08 -6.45
C PHE A 114 3.12 -14.56 -6.49
N LEU A 115 2.40 -14.02 -5.52
CA LEU A 115 2.17 -12.58 -5.40
C LEU A 115 3.48 -11.82 -5.16
N VAL A 116 4.38 -12.30 -4.30
CA VAL A 116 5.65 -11.61 -4.04
C VAL A 116 6.61 -11.71 -5.23
N CYS A 117 6.61 -12.83 -5.97
CA CYS A 117 7.34 -12.91 -7.24
C CYS A 117 6.83 -11.87 -8.24
N PHE A 118 5.50 -11.76 -8.39
CA PHE A 118 4.90 -10.75 -9.26
C PHE A 118 5.17 -9.31 -8.76
N GLN A 119 5.23 -9.09 -7.44
CA GLN A 119 5.64 -7.81 -6.87
C GLN A 119 7.09 -7.45 -7.21
N GLY A 120 8.00 -8.43 -7.21
CA GLY A 120 9.37 -8.23 -7.70
C GLY A 120 9.41 -7.76 -9.15
N LEU A 121 8.58 -8.37 -10.03
CA LEU A 121 8.45 -7.93 -11.42
C LEU A 121 7.86 -6.51 -11.54
N LEU A 122 6.82 -6.21 -10.76
CA LEU A 122 6.24 -4.86 -10.72
C LEU A 122 7.26 -3.82 -10.24
N GLY A 123 8.08 -4.13 -9.23
CA GLY A 123 9.15 -3.25 -8.75
C GLY A 123 10.29 -3.06 -9.76
N MET A 124 10.64 -4.10 -10.52
CA MET A 124 11.54 -3.95 -11.67
C MET A 124 10.92 -3.03 -12.74
N TRP A 125 9.61 -3.17 -12.99
CA TRP A 125 8.90 -2.33 -13.95
C TRP A 125 8.68 -0.90 -13.49
N THR A 126 8.66 -0.60 -12.19
CA THR A 126 8.63 0.82 -11.76
C THR A 126 9.88 1.57 -12.20
N VAL A 127 11.02 0.88 -12.27
CA VAL A 127 12.30 1.46 -12.73
C VAL A 127 12.39 1.42 -14.25
N THR A 128 12.25 0.24 -14.85
CA THR A 128 12.41 0.04 -16.30
C THR A 128 11.31 0.68 -17.16
N LEU A 129 10.12 0.94 -16.58
CA LEU A 129 9.06 1.73 -17.22
C LEU A 129 8.92 3.14 -16.65
N LEU A 130 10.01 3.68 -16.08
CA LEU A 130 10.17 5.10 -15.73
C LEU A 130 9.00 5.66 -14.91
N LEU A 131 8.66 4.98 -13.81
CA LEU A 131 7.59 5.33 -12.86
C LEU A 131 6.19 5.40 -13.46
N LYS A 132 5.91 4.62 -14.51
CA LYS A 132 4.58 4.57 -15.12
C LYS A 132 3.45 4.40 -14.07
N PRO A 133 2.46 5.33 -14.00
CA PRO A 133 1.50 5.42 -12.92
C PRO A 133 0.72 4.14 -12.60
N LEU A 134 0.30 3.42 -13.64
CA LEU A 134 -0.43 2.17 -13.49
C LEU A 134 0.43 1.08 -12.82
N ILE A 135 1.71 0.99 -13.16
CA ILE A 135 2.65 0.01 -12.60
C ILE A 135 2.96 0.37 -11.14
N VAL A 136 3.25 1.64 -10.85
CA VAL A 136 3.49 2.12 -9.47
C VAL A 136 2.27 1.85 -8.58
N MET A 137 1.06 2.15 -9.07
CA MET A 137 -0.19 1.87 -8.34
C MET A 137 -0.41 0.36 -8.16
N ALA A 138 -0.20 -0.46 -9.19
CA ALA A 138 -0.33 -1.91 -9.10
C ALA A 138 0.68 -2.52 -8.12
N HIS A 139 1.91 -2.00 -8.10
CA HIS A 139 2.93 -2.36 -7.11
C HIS A 139 2.44 -2.06 -5.69
N LEU A 140 1.98 -0.84 -5.41
CA LEU A 140 1.40 -0.46 -4.11
C LEU A 140 0.25 -1.39 -3.68
N LEU A 141 -0.72 -1.63 -4.58
CA LEU A 141 -1.89 -2.46 -4.27
C LEU A 141 -1.52 -3.91 -3.99
N GLY A 142 -0.58 -4.48 -4.73
CA GLY A 142 -0.11 -5.84 -4.47
C GLY A 142 0.78 -5.95 -3.23
N GLY A 143 1.55 -4.90 -2.88
CA GLY A 143 2.27 -4.82 -1.60
C GLY A 143 1.32 -4.80 -0.41
N LEU A 144 0.25 -3.98 -0.48
CA LEU A 144 -0.81 -3.95 0.54
C LEU A 144 -1.61 -5.25 0.59
N SER A 145 -1.83 -5.90 -0.55
CA SER A 145 -2.45 -7.24 -0.60
C SER A 145 -1.56 -8.29 0.08
N THR A 146 -0.24 -8.23 -0.12
CA THR A 146 0.74 -9.09 0.56
C THR A 146 0.69 -8.90 2.07
N LEU A 147 0.70 -7.64 2.53
CA LEU A 147 0.53 -7.29 3.94
C LEU A 147 -0.79 -7.81 4.51
N GLY A 148 -1.90 -7.60 3.80
CA GLY A 148 -3.23 -8.06 4.21
C GLY A 148 -3.35 -9.57 4.32
N LEU A 149 -2.78 -10.32 3.38
CA LEU A 149 -2.77 -11.78 3.38
C LEU A 149 -1.86 -12.37 4.47
N LEU A 150 -0.70 -11.76 4.73
CA LEU A 150 0.15 -12.12 5.87
C LEU A 150 -0.59 -11.90 7.20
N PHE A 151 -1.26 -10.75 7.34
CA PHE A 151 -2.08 -10.45 8.51
C PHE A 151 -3.27 -11.41 8.65
N TRP A 152 -3.89 -11.80 7.54
CA TRP A 152 -4.94 -12.82 7.53
C TRP A 152 -4.43 -14.17 8.05
N CYS A 153 -3.24 -14.61 7.65
CA CYS A 153 -2.60 -15.82 8.20
C CYS A 153 -2.40 -15.74 9.72
N ILE A 154 -2.05 -14.57 10.26
CA ILE A 154 -1.94 -14.35 11.71
C ILE A 154 -3.31 -14.49 12.37
N CYS A 155 -4.34 -13.86 11.79
CA CYS A 155 -5.71 -13.90 12.31
C CYS A 155 -6.28 -15.32 12.34
N GLU A 156 -6.13 -16.09 11.26
CA GLU A 156 -6.65 -17.46 11.14
C GLU A 156 -5.98 -18.41 12.16
N ASN A 157 -4.68 -18.23 12.39
CA ASN A 157 -3.94 -19.02 13.38
C ASN A 157 -4.36 -18.72 14.82
N ARG A 158 -4.72 -17.47 15.13
CA ARG A 158 -5.04 -17.02 16.49
C ARG A 158 -6.53 -17.15 16.82
N TRP A 159 -7.39 -17.08 15.82
CA TRP A 159 -8.85 -17.22 15.96
C TRP A 159 -9.43 -18.06 14.83
N PRO A 160 -9.21 -19.38 14.85
CA PRO A 160 -9.75 -20.28 13.84
C PRO A 160 -11.29 -20.27 13.85
N ALA A 161 -11.87 -20.73 12.75
CA ALA A 161 -13.32 -20.81 12.59
C ALA A 161 -13.99 -21.61 13.73
N SER A 162 -14.89 -20.97 14.47
CA SER A 162 -15.88 -21.69 15.27
C SER A 162 -17.09 -21.97 14.37
N GLY A 163 -17.60 -23.21 14.33
CA GLY A 163 -18.56 -23.71 13.33
C GLY A 163 -19.93 -23.02 13.20
N ARG A 164 -20.12 -21.83 13.77
CA ARG A 164 -21.32 -21.00 13.64
C ARG A 164 -21.01 -19.75 12.80
N LYS A 165 -21.61 -19.66 11.62
CA LYS A 165 -21.67 -18.44 10.80
C LYS A 165 -22.97 -17.71 11.12
N THR A 166 -22.94 -16.43 11.50
CA THR A 166 -24.20 -15.75 11.89
C THR A 166 -24.37 -14.30 11.47
N ALA A 167 -23.32 -13.48 11.36
CA ALA A 167 -23.47 -12.11 10.90
C ALA A 167 -23.12 -12.00 9.40
N ALA A 168 -24.02 -11.45 8.59
CA ALA A 168 -23.73 -11.13 7.19
C ALA A 168 -22.68 -9.99 7.14
N PRO A 169 -21.45 -10.24 6.66
CA PRO A 169 -20.36 -9.27 6.70
C PRO A 169 -20.48 -8.17 5.64
N ILE A 170 -21.65 -7.97 5.03
CA ILE A 170 -21.84 -7.13 3.83
C ILE A 170 -21.28 -5.73 4.04
N ALA A 171 -21.59 -5.08 5.17
CA ALA A 171 -21.08 -3.74 5.45
C ALA A 171 -19.55 -3.71 5.65
N ALA A 172 -18.96 -4.79 6.20
CA ALA A 172 -17.51 -4.87 6.40
C ALA A 172 -16.79 -5.14 5.07
N ILE A 173 -17.37 -5.97 4.20
CA ILE A 173 -16.86 -6.24 2.85
C ILE A 173 -16.94 -4.96 2.01
N LEU A 174 -18.06 -4.25 2.05
CA LEU A 174 -18.21 -2.99 1.34
C LEU A 174 -17.18 -1.95 1.80
N ALA A 175 -16.96 -1.84 3.12
CA ALA A 175 -15.91 -0.98 3.67
C ALA A 175 -14.51 -1.36 3.16
N LEU A 176 -14.20 -2.66 3.05
CA LEU A 176 -12.93 -3.13 2.49
C LEU A 176 -12.80 -2.76 1.01
N VAL A 177 -13.83 -3.02 0.21
CA VAL A 177 -13.82 -2.72 -1.24
C VAL A 177 -13.64 -1.21 -1.48
N VAL A 178 -14.43 -0.38 -0.79
CA VAL A 178 -14.35 1.08 -0.93
C VAL A 178 -12.98 1.61 -0.46
N LEU A 179 -12.42 1.05 0.63
CA LEU A 179 -11.07 1.40 1.07
C LEU A 179 -10.01 1.04 0.02
N MET A 180 -10.11 -0.13 -0.62
CA MET A 180 -9.18 -0.53 -1.69
C MET A 180 -9.28 0.41 -2.90
N CYS A 181 -10.48 0.81 -3.30
CA CYS A 181 -10.68 1.83 -4.34
C CYS A 181 -10.05 3.18 -3.93
N GLN A 182 -10.22 3.60 -2.68
CA GLN A 182 -9.66 4.86 -2.20
C GLN A 182 -8.13 4.85 -2.14
N ILE A 183 -7.54 3.73 -1.73
CA ILE A 183 -6.09 3.52 -1.77
C ILE A 183 -5.59 3.55 -3.22
N ALA A 184 -6.31 2.96 -4.17
CA ALA A 184 -5.96 3.04 -5.58
C ALA A 184 -5.99 4.48 -6.10
N LEU A 185 -7.03 5.26 -5.76
CA LEU A 185 -7.11 6.69 -6.09
C LEU A 185 -5.96 7.50 -5.46
N GLY A 186 -5.57 7.17 -4.22
CA GLY A 186 -4.42 7.78 -3.56
C GLY A 186 -3.09 7.42 -4.24
N GLY A 187 -2.94 6.16 -4.64
CA GLY A 187 -1.82 5.68 -5.44
C GLY A 187 -1.73 6.39 -6.80
N TRP A 188 -2.87 6.59 -7.47
CA TRP A 188 -2.97 7.35 -8.72
C TRP A 188 -2.61 8.83 -8.54
N THR A 189 -3.03 9.43 -7.43
CA THR A 189 -2.68 10.82 -7.07
C THR A 189 -1.19 10.97 -6.82
N SER A 190 -0.60 10.04 -6.07
CA SER A 190 0.83 10.01 -5.79
C SER A 190 1.63 9.79 -7.07
N SER A 191 1.31 8.78 -7.88
CA SER A 191 2.11 8.43 -9.06
C SER A 191 2.05 9.47 -10.19
N ASN A 192 1.00 10.30 -10.24
CA ASN A 192 0.90 11.43 -11.17
C ASN A 192 1.35 12.78 -10.58
N TYR A 193 1.98 12.80 -9.39
CA TYR A 193 2.43 14.05 -8.73
C TYR A 193 1.30 15.09 -8.58
N ALA A 194 0.07 14.62 -8.33
CA ALA A 194 -1.13 15.45 -8.28
C ALA A 194 -1.50 15.91 -6.85
N ALA A 195 -0.75 15.49 -5.83
CA ALA A 195 -1.10 15.70 -4.41
C ALA A 195 -1.24 17.17 -3.98
N LEU A 196 -0.67 18.11 -4.74
CA LEU A 196 -0.77 19.56 -4.47
C LEU A 196 -1.63 20.31 -5.52
N ALA A 197 -2.31 19.61 -6.42
CA ALA A 197 -3.11 20.24 -7.48
C ALA A 197 -4.30 21.07 -6.95
N CYS A 198 -4.76 20.77 -5.75
CA CYS A 198 -5.77 21.53 -5.02
C CYS A 198 -5.11 22.01 -3.71
N PRO A 199 -4.63 23.27 -3.62
CA PRO A 199 -3.88 23.73 -2.45
C PRO A 199 -4.77 24.09 -1.25
N ASP A 200 -6.06 24.31 -1.47
CA ASP A 200 -7.07 24.70 -0.50
C ASP A 200 -7.97 23.53 -0.08
N LEU A 201 -8.69 23.71 1.03
CA LEU A 201 -9.73 22.82 1.57
C LEU A 201 -10.80 23.69 2.26
N PRO A 202 -12.11 23.37 2.17
CA PRO A 202 -12.71 22.20 1.53
C PRO A 202 -12.89 22.31 0.01
N THR A 203 -12.72 23.50 -0.57
CA THR A 203 -12.75 23.74 -2.01
C THR A 203 -11.49 23.20 -2.70
N CYS A 204 -11.46 23.28 -4.03
CA CYS A 204 -10.26 23.10 -4.83
C CYS A 204 -10.15 24.27 -5.80
N GLN A 205 -9.02 24.98 -5.79
CA GLN A 205 -8.80 26.20 -6.60
C GLN A 205 -9.87 27.27 -6.30
N GLY A 206 -10.34 27.37 -5.04
CA GLY A 206 -11.38 28.30 -4.62
C GLY A 206 -12.80 27.94 -5.08
N GLN A 207 -12.98 26.81 -5.77
CA GLN A 207 -14.26 26.35 -6.28
C GLN A 207 -14.69 25.04 -5.60
N TRP A 208 -15.99 24.88 -5.33
CA TRP A 208 -16.54 23.62 -4.82
C TRP A 208 -16.58 22.54 -5.91
N TRP A 209 -16.82 22.96 -7.14
CA TRP A 209 -16.77 22.15 -8.35
C TRP A 209 -15.90 22.90 -9.36
N PRO A 210 -14.63 22.50 -9.56
CA PRO A 210 -13.74 23.28 -10.41
C PRO A 210 -14.18 23.19 -11.88
N ASP A 211 -14.30 24.33 -12.56
CA ASP A 211 -14.79 24.39 -13.95
C ASP A 211 -13.74 23.87 -14.95
N GLN A 212 -12.46 23.97 -14.59
CA GLN A 212 -11.30 23.64 -15.44
C GLN A 212 -10.70 22.28 -15.08
N VAL A 213 -11.54 21.25 -14.94
CA VAL A 213 -11.09 19.87 -14.72
C VAL A 213 -11.02 19.08 -16.03
N ASP A 214 -9.90 18.39 -16.25
CA ASP A 214 -9.72 17.51 -17.40
C ASP A 214 -9.69 16.03 -16.96
N PHE A 215 -10.86 15.40 -16.91
CA PHE A 215 -10.98 13.98 -16.58
C PHE A 215 -10.48 13.07 -17.71
N SER A 216 -10.59 13.51 -18.96
CA SER A 216 -10.13 12.75 -20.14
C SER A 216 -8.64 12.48 -20.05
N GLU A 217 -7.84 13.53 -19.80
CA GLU A 217 -6.40 13.37 -19.62
C GLU A 217 -6.06 12.83 -18.23
N GLY A 218 -6.74 13.26 -17.16
CA GLY A 218 -6.44 12.83 -15.79
C GLY A 218 -6.50 11.30 -15.57
N PHE A 219 -7.25 10.57 -16.39
CA PHE A 219 -7.47 9.13 -16.24
C PHE A 219 -7.07 8.29 -17.47
N VAL A 220 -6.22 8.81 -18.36
CA VAL A 220 -5.55 7.96 -19.36
C VAL A 220 -4.59 7.01 -18.65
N MET A 221 -4.90 5.72 -18.71
CA MET A 221 -4.17 4.67 -17.98
C MET A 221 -2.83 4.30 -18.61
N TRP A 222 -2.62 4.61 -19.90
CA TRP A 222 -1.42 4.22 -20.63
C TRP A 222 -1.03 5.21 -21.73
N ARG A 223 0.12 5.89 -21.57
CA ARG A 223 0.69 6.80 -22.60
C ARG A 223 2.02 6.27 -23.17
N GLY A 224 1.97 5.20 -23.96
CA GLY A 224 3.14 4.66 -24.66
C GLY A 224 4.29 4.16 -23.76
N LEU A 225 5.42 3.79 -24.36
CA LEU A 225 6.67 3.39 -23.68
C LEU A 225 7.71 4.52 -23.77
N GLY A 226 8.69 4.53 -22.87
CA GLY A 226 9.79 5.51 -22.88
C GLY A 226 9.46 6.90 -22.31
N VAL A 227 8.22 7.14 -21.89
CA VAL A 227 7.84 8.39 -21.21
C VAL A 227 8.26 8.33 -19.75
N ASN A 228 9.08 9.30 -19.33
CA ASN A 228 9.49 9.45 -17.94
C ASN A 228 8.41 10.20 -17.12
N TYR A 229 7.87 9.55 -16.09
CA TYR A 229 6.83 10.13 -15.24
C TYR A 229 7.35 10.85 -14.00
N GLU A 230 8.67 10.87 -13.79
CA GLU A 230 9.30 11.63 -12.72
C GLU A 230 8.88 13.11 -12.75
N PHE A 231 8.56 13.67 -11.58
CA PHE A 231 7.99 15.01 -11.38
C PHE A 231 6.61 15.29 -12.01
N GLY A 232 6.02 14.33 -12.72
CA GLY A 232 4.68 14.40 -13.28
C GLY A 232 4.64 15.08 -14.65
N ILE A 233 4.00 14.43 -15.61
CA ILE A 233 3.91 14.88 -17.01
C ILE A 233 2.59 15.58 -17.35
N LEU A 234 1.64 15.58 -16.42
CA LEU A 234 0.28 16.07 -16.67
C LEU A 234 0.18 17.57 -16.38
N GLU A 235 -0.52 18.27 -17.25
CA GLU A 235 -0.90 19.66 -17.05
C GLU A 235 -1.81 19.84 -15.83
N ALA A 236 -1.89 21.07 -15.33
CA ALA A 236 -2.63 21.39 -14.10
C ALA A 236 -4.10 20.90 -14.11
N PRO A 237 -4.92 21.12 -15.17
CA PRO A 237 -6.32 20.67 -15.20
C PRO A 237 -6.50 19.16 -14.97
N ALA A 238 -5.62 18.35 -15.54
CA ALA A 238 -5.66 16.89 -15.41
C ALA A 238 -5.25 16.45 -13.99
N ARG A 239 -4.23 17.09 -13.39
CA ARG A 239 -3.83 16.83 -12.00
C ARG A 239 -4.90 17.26 -11.00
N VAL A 240 -5.61 18.36 -11.27
CA VAL A 240 -6.77 18.79 -10.47
C VAL A 240 -7.85 17.71 -10.49
N ALA A 241 -8.20 17.18 -11.67
CA ALA A 241 -9.20 16.12 -11.80
C ALA A 241 -8.84 14.88 -10.95
N ILE A 242 -7.57 14.46 -10.97
CA ILE A 242 -7.06 13.33 -10.17
C ILE A 242 -7.23 13.59 -8.66
N HIS A 243 -6.69 14.72 -8.18
CA HIS A 243 -6.69 15.03 -6.75
C HIS A 243 -8.12 15.26 -6.24
N TYR A 244 -8.96 15.96 -7.00
CA TYR A 244 -10.36 16.17 -6.67
C TYR A 244 -11.14 14.85 -6.57
N THR A 245 -10.91 13.91 -7.49
CA THR A 245 -11.50 12.56 -7.44
C THR A 245 -11.09 11.80 -6.19
N HIS A 246 -9.81 11.86 -5.80
CA HIS A 246 -9.33 11.25 -4.58
C HIS A 246 -9.99 11.83 -3.32
N ARG A 247 -10.25 13.14 -3.28
CA ARG A 247 -10.96 13.80 -2.16
C ARG A 247 -12.41 13.38 -2.06
N LEU A 248 -13.13 13.32 -3.18
CA LEU A 248 -14.51 12.84 -3.21
C LEU A 248 -14.60 11.37 -2.79
N GLY A 249 -13.66 10.54 -3.29
CA GLY A 249 -13.51 9.15 -2.86
C GLY A 249 -13.24 9.04 -1.35
N ALA A 250 -12.44 9.95 -0.78
CA ALA A 250 -12.14 9.96 0.66
C ALA A 250 -13.40 10.20 1.50
N LEU A 251 -14.28 11.11 1.06
CA LEU A 251 -15.55 11.37 1.72
C LEU A 251 -16.47 10.14 1.68
N ILE A 252 -16.61 9.51 0.52
CA ILE A 252 -17.40 8.28 0.36
C ILE A 252 -16.84 7.16 1.25
N ALA A 253 -15.52 6.95 1.22
CA ALA A 253 -14.84 5.95 2.03
C ALA A 253 -15.04 6.21 3.53
N PHE A 254 -14.91 7.46 3.99
CA PHE A 254 -15.16 7.85 5.37
C PHE A 254 -16.57 7.45 5.80
N LEU A 255 -17.60 7.85 5.04
CA LEU A 255 -19.00 7.56 5.36
C LEU A 255 -19.28 6.06 5.44
N VAL A 256 -18.82 5.29 4.45
CA VAL A 256 -19.05 3.83 4.39
C VAL A 256 -18.31 3.10 5.52
N ILE A 257 -17.04 3.45 5.77
CA ILE A 257 -16.22 2.80 6.80
C ILE A 257 -16.75 3.11 8.20
N VAL A 258 -17.10 4.38 8.48
CA VAL A 258 -17.69 4.79 9.76
C VAL A 258 -19.03 4.13 9.98
N PHE A 259 -19.90 4.09 8.95
CA PHE A 259 -21.17 3.39 9.03
C PHE A 259 -20.99 1.90 9.36
N ALA A 260 -20.08 1.20 8.67
CA ALA A 260 -19.80 -0.20 8.93
C ALA A 260 -19.33 -0.43 10.38
N ALA A 261 -18.34 0.36 10.84
CA ALA A 261 -17.83 0.25 12.20
C ALA A 261 -18.91 0.54 13.26
N HIS A 262 -19.73 1.59 13.06
CA HIS A 262 -20.81 1.94 13.97
C HIS A 262 -21.90 0.86 14.03
N LYS A 263 -22.29 0.31 12.87
CA LYS A 263 -23.24 -0.80 12.79
C LYS A 263 -22.81 -2.00 13.64
N TYR A 264 -21.55 -2.42 13.51
CA TYR A 264 -21.06 -3.58 14.25
C TYR A 264 -20.76 -3.29 15.73
N LEU A 265 -20.47 -2.04 16.10
CA LEU A 265 -20.43 -1.61 17.50
C LEU A 265 -21.81 -1.72 18.16
N ARG A 266 -22.85 -1.22 17.49
CA ARG A 266 -24.23 -1.21 17.99
C ARG A 266 -24.86 -2.59 18.05
N ALA A 267 -24.48 -3.48 17.13
CA ALA A 267 -25.00 -4.84 17.10
C ALA A 267 -24.57 -5.70 18.30
N GLY A 268 -23.61 -5.26 19.13
CA GLY A 268 -23.26 -5.94 20.39
C GLY A 268 -22.72 -7.36 20.23
N LEU A 269 -22.24 -7.72 19.02
CA LEU A 269 -22.03 -9.12 18.62
C LEU A 269 -20.93 -9.84 19.41
N PHE A 270 -19.86 -9.14 19.83
CA PHE A 270 -18.78 -9.70 20.68
C PHE A 270 -17.75 -8.63 21.08
N ARG A 271 -17.02 -8.81 22.20
CA ARG A 271 -15.90 -7.92 22.62
C ARG A 271 -14.85 -7.72 21.51
N ARG A 272 -14.55 -8.77 20.73
CA ARG A 272 -13.60 -8.70 19.61
C ARG A 272 -14.12 -7.84 18.45
N VAL A 273 -15.40 -7.96 18.10
CA VAL A 273 -16.02 -7.15 17.03
C VAL A 273 -16.06 -5.69 17.45
N SER A 274 -16.42 -5.40 18.70
CA SER A 274 -16.39 -4.03 19.24
C SER A 274 -14.97 -3.45 19.23
N ALA A 275 -13.97 -4.22 19.68
CA ALA A 275 -12.58 -3.78 19.64
C ALA A 275 -12.08 -3.51 18.21
N ALA A 276 -12.37 -4.41 17.26
CA ALA A 276 -12.01 -4.22 15.85
C ALA A 276 -12.68 -2.98 15.25
N SER A 277 -13.94 -2.73 15.60
CA SER A 277 -14.67 -1.56 15.11
C SER A 277 -14.12 -0.26 15.70
N MET A 278 -13.73 -0.23 16.98
CA MET A 278 -13.05 0.94 17.58
C MET A 278 -11.70 1.22 16.92
N LEU A 279 -10.93 0.17 16.58
CA LEU A 279 -9.67 0.34 15.85
C LEU A 279 -9.89 0.94 14.46
N VAL A 280 -10.94 0.52 13.74
CA VAL A 280 -11.31 1.10 12.45
C VAL A 280 -11.67 2.59 12.59
N LEU A 281 -12.47 2.96 13.60
CA LEU A 281 -12.83 4.35 13.86
C LEU A 281 -11.61 5.22 14.19
N ALA A 282 -10.72 4.74 15.07
CA ALA A 282 -9.50 5.45 15.41
C ALA A 282 -8.59 5.62 14.17
N ALA A 283 -8.41 4.57 13.37
CA ALA A 283 -7.58 4.61 12.18
C ALA A 283 -8.14 5.53 11.08
N VAL A 284 -9.46 5.53 10.84
CA VAL A 284 -10.06 6.38 9.80
C VAL A 284 -10.03 7.87 10.19
N ILE A 285 -10.22 8.19 11.47
CA ILE A 285 -10.08 9.57 11.97
C ILE A 285 -8.64 10.05 11.75
N THR A 286 -7.65 9.25 12.17
CA THR A 286 -6.23 9.58 11.95
C THR A 286 -5.91 9.73 10.47
N GLN A 287 -6.46 8.87 9.60
CA GLN A 287 -6.22 8.93 8.16
C GLN A 287 -6.71 10.23 7.53
N ILE A 288 -7.93 10.66 7.88
CA ILE A 288 -8.50 11.91 7.38
C ILE A 288 -7.71 13.11 7.92
N SER A 289 -7.36 13.11 9.22
CA SER A 289 -6.55 14.18 9.81
C SER A 289 -5.18 14.33 9.12
N LEU A 290 -4.50 13.21 8.84
CA LEU A 290 -3.23 13.25 8.10
C LEU A 290 -3.41 13.68 6.64
N GLY A 291 -4.52 13.31 5.99
CA GLY A 291 -4.84 13.76 4.62
C GLY A 291 -5.03 15.28 4.55
N ILE A 292 -5.79 15.84 5.51
CA ILE A 292 -5.98 17.29 5.64
C ILE A 292 -4.64 17.98 5.92
N ALA A 293 -3.87 17.47 6.89
CA ALA A 293 -2.55 18.01 7.24
C ALA A 293 -1.58 17.98 6.04
N THR A 294 -1.64 16.93 5.21
CA THR A 294 -0.82 16.83 4.00
C THR A 294 -1.08 18.00 3.04
N VAL A 295 -2.33 18.45 2.90
CA VAL A 295 -2.67 19.60 2.04
C VAL A 295 -2.27 20.91 2.72
N TRP A 296 -2.71 21.14 3.96
CA TRP A 296 -2.50 22.41 4.66
C TRP A 296 -1.04 22.77 4.88
N PHE A 297 -0.18 21.78 5.09
CA PHE A 297 1.25 22.01 5.31
C PHE A 297 2.10 21.85 4.04
N GLY A 298 1.49 21.71 2.86
CA GLY A 298 2.22 21.67 1.59
C GLY A 298 3.03 20.38 1.37
N LEU A 299 2.41 19.22 1.59
CA LEU A 299 2.98 17.88 1.42
C LEU A 299 4.27 17.62 2.24
N PRO A 300 4.30 17.83 3.58
CA PRO A 300 5.49 17.50 4.36
C PRO A 300 5.78 16.00 4.28
N LEU A 301 7.03 15.63 3.96
CA LEU A 301 7.43 14.24 3.72
C LEU A 301 7.02 13.28 4.85
N LEU A 302 7.20 13.68 6.12
CA LEU A 302 6.82 12.86 7.28
C LEU A 302 5.30 12.66 7.37
N VAL A 303 4.51 13.72 7.11
CA VAL A 303 3.04 13.67 7.20
C VAL A 303 2.48 12.82 6.08
N ALA A 304 2.98 13.00 4.85
CA ALA A 304 2.58 12.21 3.69
C ALA A 304 2.97 10.73 3.82
N THR A 305 4.17 10.45 4.35
CA THR A 305 4.58 9.07 4.68
C THR A 305 3.70 8.49 5.78
N GLY A 306 3.41 9.27 6.82
CA GLY A 306 2.48 8.89 7.89
C GLY A 306 1.08 8.56 7.35
N HIS A 307 0.58 9.34 6.39
CA HIS A 307 -0.70 9.07 5.71
C HIS A 307 -0.71 7.72 4.99
N ASN A 308 0.40 7.32 4.37
CA ASN A 308 0.56 6.00 3.75
C ASN A 308 0.63 4.87 4.80
N MET A 309 1.36 5.10 5.90
CA MET A 309 1.43 4.14 7.00
C MET A 309 0.05 3.91 7.63
N VAL A 310 -0.69 4.97 7.91
CA VAL A 310 -2.02 4.86 8.52
C VAL A 310 -3.04 4.27 7.53
N ALA A 311 -2.89 4.49 6.21
CA ALA A 311 -3.70 3.78 5.21
C ALA A 311 -3.50 2.25 5.30
N ALA A 312 -2.24 1.80 5.42
CA ALA A 312 -1.92 0.39 5.60
C ALA A 312 -2.49 -0.17 6.91
N LEU A 313 -2.38 0.58 8.02
CA LEU A 313 -2.95 0.18 9.31
C LEU A 313 -4.49 0.16 9.30
N LEU A 314 -5.13 1.10 8.60
CA LEU A 314 -6.57 1.13 8.39
C LEU A 314 -7.02 -0.10 7.59
N LEU A 315 -6.28 -0.49 6.55
CA LEU A 315 -6.52 -1.72 5.81
C LEU A 315 -6.48 -2.94 6.75
N LEU A 316 -5.45 -3.06 7.59
CA LEU A 316 -5.35 -4.15 8.57
C LEU A 316 -6.52 -4.13 9.57
N ALA A 317 -6.93 -2.94 10.03
CA ALA A 317 -8.06 -2.79 10.94
C ALA A 317 -9.38 -3.26 10.29
N VAL A 318 -9.61 -2.89 9.03
CA VAL A 318 -10.81 -3.31 8.27
C VAL A 318 -10.77 -4.81 7.97
N ILE A 319 -9.60 -5.39 7.64
CA ILE A 319 -9.43 -6.84 7.50
C ILE A 319 -9.73 -7.55 8.84
N ASN A 320 -9.23 -7.03 9.97
CA ASN A 320 -9.52 -7.58 11.29
C ASN A 320 -11.02 -7.51 11.61
N LEU A 321 -11.71 -6.42 11.25
CA LEU A 321 -13.16 -6.31 11.41
C LEU A 321 -13.90 -7.36 10.58
N ASN A 322 -13.55 -7.49 9.29
CA ASN A 322 -14.11 -8.52 8.41
C ASN A 322 -13.90 -9.92 9.00
N HIS A 323 -12.68 -10.23 9.43
CA HIS A 323 -12.36 -11.49 10.06
C HIS A 323 -13.14 -11.69 11.37
N ALA A 324 -13.24 -10.67 12.23
CA ALA A 324 -13.96 -10.77 13.50
C ALA A 324 -15.45 -11.01 13.30
N VAL A 325 -16.08 -10.35 12.33
CA VAL A 325 -17.51 -10.51 12.00
C VAL A 325 -17.77 -11.89 11.38
N LEU A 326 -16.94 -12.33 10.43
CA LEU A 326 -17.04 -13.65 9.79
C LEU A 326 -16.90 -14.82 10.78
N ARG A 327 -16.17 -14.60 11.88
CA ARG A 327 -15.87 -15.61 12.90
C ARG A 327 -16.65 -15.39 14.21
N ALA A 328 -17.56 -14.42 14.25
CA ALA A 328 -18.38 -14.15 15.43
C ALA A 328 -19.40 -15.29 15.66
N PRO A 329 -19.48 -15.85 16.87
CA PRO A 329 -20.51 -16.82 17.20
C PRO A 329 -21.91 -16.16 17.21
N ALA A 330 -22.95 -16.96 16.98
CA ALA A 330 -24.33 -16.52 17.09
C ALA A 330 -24.58 -15.81 18.42
N GLY A 331 -24.97 -14.53 18.39
CA GLY A 331 -25.61 -13.91 19.55
C GLY A 331 -26.90 -14.66 19.84
N LYS A 332 -27.17 -14.97 21.12
CA LYS A 332 -28.52 -15.36 21.54
C LYS A 332 -29.41 -14.15 21.26
N GLN A 333 -30.33 -14.30 20.30
CA GLN A 333 -31.47 -13.40 20.15
C GLN A 333 -32.35 -13.50 21.40
#